data_AF-A0A5E4X9V2-F1
#
_entry.id   AF-A0A5E4X9V2-F1
#
_cell.length_a   1.000
_cell.length_b   1.000
_cell.length_c   1.000
_cell.angle_alpha   90.00
_cell.angle_beta   90.00
_cell.angle_gamma   90.00
#
_symmetry.space_group_name_H-M   'P 1'
#
loop_
_entity.id
_entity.type
_entity.pdbx_description
1 polymer ?
#
loop_
_entity_poly.entity_id
_entity_poly.type
_entity_poly.pdbx_seq_one_letter_code
_entity_poly.pdbx_strand_id
1 'polypeptide(L)'
;MARRLGRQFYDSDHEIEARTGVRIPVIFEHEGEDGFRQREAQTIDELTQRSGIVLATGGGAVLRAENRERIKTRGTVVYLRANPHDLWLRTRRDKNRPLLQTADPRARLERLFQERDALYRECATFVIETGRPSVNALVNMVLMQLEMAGIVPNLPEHSQTAHEVNEAQDAQRAGQVAAAGSADTSHVADLATEATNPAGEVRDPMHPTGHDDIGNTPVPPSRDTFPR
;
A
#
# COMPACT_ATOMS: atom_id res chain seq x y z
N MET A 1 9.06 8.46 -8.59
CA MET A 1 8.58 8.99 -9.88
C MET A 1 8.40 10.51 -9.84
N ALA A 2 7.44 11.07 -9.09
CA ALA A 2 7.20 12.54 -9.04
C ALA A 2 8.47 13.36 -8.79
N ARG A 3 9.29 12.96 -7.81
CA ARG A 3 10.60 13.57 -7.52
C ARG A 3 11.56 13.56 -8.72
N ARG A 4 11.66 12.44 -9.46
CA ARG A 4 12.51 12.31 -10.66
C ARG A 4 12.03 13.23 -11.79
N LEU A 5 10.73 13.44 -11.90
CA LEU A 5 10.11 14.30 -12.91
C LEU A 5 10.02 15.77 -12.49
N GLY A 6 10.41 16.13 -11.26
CA GLY A 6 10.18 17.48 -10.72
C GLY A 6 8.70 17.87 -10.62
N ARG A 7 7.81 16.88 -10.47
CA ARG A 7 6.35 17.07 -10.47
C ARG A 7 5.77 16.94 -9.06
N GLN A 8 4.62 17.57 -8.84
CA GLN A 8 3.85 17.37 -7.61
C GLN A 8 3.25 15.96 -7.58
N PHE A 9 3.20 15.36 -6.39
CA PHE A 9 2.58 14.06 -6.17
C PHE A 9 1.28 14.22 -5.40
N TYR A 10 0.22 13.57 -5.86
CA TYR A 10 -1.06 13.47 -5.18
C TYR A 10 -1.44 11.99 -5.02
N ASP A 11 -2.01 11.67 -3.87
CA ASP A 11 -2.68 10.39 -3.62
C ASP A 11 -4.16 10.69 -3.41
N SER A 12 -5.03 10.11 -4.23
CA SER A 12 -6.47 10.40 -4.15
C SER A 12 -7.07 10.02 -2.80
N ASP A 13 -6.58 8.94 -2.17
CA ASP A 13 -7.09 8.46 -0.89
C ASP A 13 -6.70 9.47 0.21
N HIS A 14 -5.46 9.95 0.21
CA HIS A 14 -5.03 11.02 1.13
C HIS A 14 -5.77 12.34 0.90
N GLU A 15 -6.04 12.71 -0.36
CA GLU A 15 -6.78 13.93 -0.69
C GLU A 15 -8.23 13.85 -0.17
N ILE A 16 -8.87 12.68 -0.26
CA ILE A 16 -10.21 12.44 0.30
C ILE A 16 -10.17 12.59 1.83
N GLU A 17 -9.21 11.98 2.53
CA GLU A 17 -9.07 12.09 3.98
C GLU A 17 -8.79 13.54 4.41
N ALA A 18 -7.93 14.26 3.68
CA ALA A 18 -7.60 15.66 3.98
C ALA A 18 -8.83 16.59 3.85
N ARG A 19 -9.68 16.37 2.84
CA ARG A 19 -10.90 17.17 2.61
C ARG A 19 -12.01 16.87 3.59
N THR A 20 -12.15 15.60 3.97
CA THR A 20 -13.21 15.15 4.88
C THR A 20 -12.84 15.32 6.35
N GLY A 21 -11.54 15.43 6.66
CA GLY A 21 -11.02 15.51 8.02
C GLY A 21 -11.12 14.18 8.78
N VAL A 22 -11.49 13.09 8.11
CA VAL A 22 -11.66 11.76 8.71
C VAL A 22 -11.00 10.70 7.84
N ARG A 23 -10.66 9.57 8.45
CA ARG A 23 -10.02 8.46 7.74
C ARG A 23 -11.02 7.67 6.89
N ILE A 24 -10.55 7.04 5.82
CA ILE A 24 -11.40 6.24 4.91
C ILE A 24 -12.29 5.22 5.64
N PRO A 25 -11.81 4.44 6.63
CA PRO A 25 -12.69 3.51 7.34
C PRO A 25 -13.90 4.17 8.00
N VAL A 26 -13.74 5.41 8.49
CA VAL A 26 -14.83 6.20 9.11
C VAL A 26 -15.84 6.63 8.04
N ILE A 27 -15.38 7.04 6.86
CA ILE A 27 -16.26 7.36 5.73
C ILE A 27 -17.08 6.12 5.33
N PHE A 28 -16.45 4.95 5.24
CA PHE A 28 -17.15 3.69 4.94
C PHE A 28 -18.18 3.32 6.01
N GLU A 29 -17.89 3.58 7.28
CA GLU A 29 -18.80 3.28 8.39
C GLU A 29 -20.05 4.17 8.37
N HIS A 30 -19.89 5.48 8.09
CA HIS A 30 -21.00 6.43 8.12
C HIS A 30 -21.76 6.55 6.80
N GLU A 31 -21.08 6.44 5.66
CA GLU A 31 -21.65 6.73 4.34
C GLU A 31 -21.71 5.50 3.43
N GLY A 32 -21.17 4.36 3.89
CA GLY A 32 -21.06 3.15 3.09
C GLY A 32 -20.08 3.29 1.92
N GLU A 33 -20.01 2.25 1.10
CA GLU A 33 -19.15 2.26 -0.08
C GLU A 33 -19.60 3.29 -1.11
N ASP A 34 -20.91 3.46 -1.35
CA ASP A 34 -21.35 4.39 -2.39
C ASP A 34 -21.02 5.86 -2.06
N GLY A 35 -21.17 6.28 -0.80
CA GLY A 35 -20.77 7.63 -0.37
C GLY A 35 -19.27 7.87 -0.55
N PHE A 36 -18.43 6.90 -0.17
CA PHE A 36 -17.00 6.97 -0.46
C PHE A 36 -16.72 7.07 -1.97
N ARG A 37 -17.41 6.29 -2.80
CA ARG A 37 -17.23 6.32 -4.26
C ARG A 37 -17.66 7.64 -4.89
N GLN A 38 -18.66 8.32 -4.33
CA GLN A 38 -19.04 9.67 -4.75
C GLN A 38 -17.91 10.68 -4.47
N ARG A 39 -17.32 10.63 -3.29
CA ARG A 39 -16.16 11.47 -2.91
C ARG A 39 -14.92 11.17 -3.74
N GLU A 40 -14.68 9.89 -4.04
CA GLU A 40 -13.60 9.43 -4.91
C GLU A 40 -13.80 9.99 -6.33
N ALA A 41 -15.00 9.91 -6.89
CA ALA A 41 -15.27 10.43 -8.23
C ALA A 41 -15.05 11.95 -8.34
N GLN A 42 -15.49 12.72 -7.34
CA GLN A 42 -15.24 14.16 -7.29
C GLN A 42 -13.75 14.47 -7.18
N THR A 43 -13.03 13.79 -6.28
CA THR A 43 -11.59 14.00 -6.08
C THR A 43 -10.80 13.66 -7.35
N ILE A 44 -11.14 12.56 -8.02
CA ILE A 44 -10.51 12.17 -9.29
C ILE A 44 -10.80 13.21 -10.39
N ASP A 45 -12.02 13.74 -10.49
CA ASP A 45 -12.34 14.77 -11.46
C ASP A 45 -11.47 16.02 -11.28
N GLU A 46 -11.36 16.51 -10.05
CA GLU A 46 -10.57 17.71 -9.75
C GLU A 46 -9.06 17.49 -9.91
N LEU A 47 -8.52 16.36 -9.45
CA LEU A 47 -7.09 16.08 -9.55
C LEU A 47 -6.66 15.85 -11.00
N THR A 48 -7.49 15.17 -11.82
CA THR A 48 -7.16 14.91 -13.24
C THR A 48 -7.20 16.16 -14.13
N GLN A 49 -7.77 17.27 -13.66
CA GLN A 49 -7.70 18.56 -14.37
C GLN A 49 -6.39 19.30 -14.13
N ARG A 50 -5.56 18.86 -13.18
CA ARG A 50 -4.26 19.49 -12.89
C ARG A 50 -3.20 19.02 -13.87
N SER A 51 -2.39 19.97 -14.35
CA SER A 51 -1.26 19.69 -15.23
C SER A 51 0.03 19.46 -14.44
N GLY A 52 0.93 18.65 -14.98
CA GLY A 52 2.29 18.49 -14.42
C GLY A 52 2.32 17.76 -13.07
N ILE A 53 1.34 16.91 -12.78
CA ILE A 53 1.29 16.11 -11.55
C ILE A 53 1.59 14.63 -11.82
N VAL A 54 1.86 13.89 -10.75
CA VAL A 54 1.78 12.43 -10.70
C VAL A 54 0.68 12.08 -9.70
N LEU A 55 -0.34 11.36 -10.15
CA LEU A 55 -1.50 10.97 -9.35
C LEU A 55 -1.44 9.47 -9.06
N ALA A 56 -1.42 9.09 -7.78
CA ALA A 56 -1.76 7.75 -7.33
C ALA A 56 -3.26 7.68 -7.07
N THR A 57 -3.93 6.70 -7.69
CA THR A 57 -5.37 6.50 -7.53
C THR A 57 -5.65 5.34 -6.57
N GLY A 58 -6.72 5.46 -5.79
CA GLY A 58 -7.27 4.36 -4.99
C GLY A 58 -7.60 3.15 -5.87
N GLY A 59 -7.45 1.94 -5.30
CA GLY A 59 -7.65 0.69 -6.05
C GLY A 59 -9.09 0.44 -6.52
N GLY A 60 -10.06 1.26 -6.11
CA GLY A 60 -11.45 1.18 -6.58
C GLY A 60 -11.84 2.29 -7.55
N ALA A 61 -10.94 3.24 -7.85
CA ALA A 61 -11.25 4.38 -8.71
C ALA A 61 -11.77 3.96 -10.09
N VAL A 62 -11.28 2.83 -10.64
CA VAL A 62 -11.69 2.29 -11.95
C VAL A 62 -13.10 1.70 -11.98
N LEU A 63 -13.76 1.49 -10.83
CA LEU A 63 -15.10 0.89 -10.81
C LEU A 63 -16.14 1.79 -11.48
N ARG A 64 -16.03 3.11 -11.31
CA ARG A 64 -16.92 4.07 -11.95
C ARG A 64 -16.44 4.41 -13.36
N ALA A 65 -17.35 4.32 -14.34
CA ALA A 65 -17.04 4.58 -15.73
C ALA A 65 -16.56 6.03 -15.97
N GLU A 66 -17.16 7.01 -15.27
CA GLU A 66 -16.75 8.41 -15.33
C GLU A 66 -15.27 8.61 -14.91
N ASN A 67 -14.79 7.88 -13.91
CA ASN A 67 -13.40 7.95 -13.48
C ASN A 67 -12.47 7.36 -14.53
N ARG A 68 -12.85 6.22 -15.12
CA ARG A 68 -12.09 5.60 -16.22
C ARG A 68 -11.94 6.57 -17.39
N GLU A 69 -13.03 7.22 -17.80
CA GLU A 69 -13.01 8.21 -18.88
C GLU A 69 -12.12 9.41 -18.55
N ARG A 70 -12.27 10.01 -17.37
CA ARG A 70 -11.47 11.17 -16.92
C ARG A 70 -9.98 10.83 -16.86
N ILE A 71 -9.63 9.70 -16.24
CA ILE A 71 -8.24 9.27 -16.09
C ILE A 71 -7.59 8.97 -17.46
N LYS A 72 -8.34 8.33 -18.37
CA LYS A 72 -7.86 7.96 -19.71
C LYS A 72 -7.71 9.16 -20.65
N THR A 73 -8.61 10.13 -20.57
CA THR A 73 -8.64 11.28 -21.49
C THR A 73 -7.75 12.44 -21.06
N ARG A 74 -7.48 12.58 -19.75
CA ARG A 74 -6.75 13.72 -19.18
C ARG A 74 -5.32 13.40 -18.74
N GLY A 75 -4.88 12.15 -18.88
CA GLY A 75 -3.55 11.75 -18.42
C GLY A 75 -3.03 10.49 -19.10
N THR A 76 -1.76 10.19 -18.81
CA THR A 76 -1.14 8.91 -19.17
C THR A 76 -1.29 7.93 -18.02
N VAL A 77 -1.88 6.77 -18.30
CA VAL A 77 -2.24 5.80 -17.28
C VAL A 77 -1.23 4.67 -17.26
N VAL A 78 -0.59 4.47 -16.10
CA VAL A 78 0.35 3.36 -15.88
C VAL A 78 -0.29 2.39 -14.90
N TYR A 79 -0.66 1.20 -15.40
CA TYR A 79 -1.15 0.12 -14.57
C TYR A 79 0.02 -0.72 -14.05
N LEU A 80 0.26 -0.64 -12.74
CA LEU A 80 1.21 -1.46 -12.01
C LEU A 80 0.56 -2.80 -11.65
N ARG A 81 0.68 -3.79 -12.53
CA ARG A 81 0.05 -5.10 -12.37
C ARG A 81 0.87 -5.99 -11.44
N ALA A 82 0.29 -6.36 -10.30
CA ALA A 82 0.89 -7.28 -9.35
C ALA A 82 0.07 -8.57 -9.27
N ASN A 83 0.74 -9.71 -9.07
CA ASN A 83 0.03 -10.96 -8.77
C ASN A 83 -0.72 -10.82 -7.42
N PRO A 84 -1.98 -11.30 -7.32
CA PRO A 84 -2.72 -11.34 -6.05
C PRO A 84 -1.94 -11.86 -4.84
N HIS A 85 -1.07 -12.86 -5.04
CA HIS A 85 -0.22 -13.40 -3.97
C HIS A 85 0.75 -12.35 -3.41
N ASP A 86 1.39 -11.57 -4.29
CA ASP A 86 2.33 -10.52 -3.89
C ASP A 86 1.60 -9.33 -3.26
N LEU A 87 0.40 -9.00 -3.75
CA LEU A 87 -0.48 -8.02 -3.12
C LEU A 87 -0.86 -8.45 -1.71
N TRP A 88 -1.20 -9.72 -1.50
CA TRP A 88 -1.53 -10.24 -0.17
C TRP A 88 -0.33 -10.13 0.78
N LEU A 89 0.86 -10.53 0.36
CA LEU A 89 2.07 -10.43 1.19
C LEU A 89 2.34 -9.00 1.66
N ARG A 90 2.10 -8.00 0.80
CA ARG A 90 2.29 -6.58 1.09
C ARG A 90 1.19 -5.99 1.98
N THR A 91 -0.05 -6.44 1.82
CA THR A 91 -1.23 -5.80 2.44
C THR A 91 -1.76 -6.52 3.68
N ARG A 92 -1.36 -7.76 3.95
CA ARG A 92 -1.88 -8.59 5.07
C ARG A 92 -1.75 -7.99 6.47
N ARG A 93 -0.89 -6.98 6.68
CA ARG A 93 -0.72 -6.28 7.98
C ARG A 93 -1.33 -4.88 8.00
N ASP A 94 -1.92 -4.44 6.89
CA ASP A 94 -2.46 -3.09 6.72
C ASP A 94 -3.93 -3.05 7.15
N LYS A 95 -4.21 -2.35 8.27
CA LYS A 95 -5.55 -2.18 8.82
C LYS A 95 -6.36 -1.06 8.16
N ASN A 96 -5.73 -0.22 7.33
CA ASN A 96 -6.40 0.90 6.67
C ASN A 96 -7.11 0.48 5.36
N ARG A 97 -7.30 -0.82 5.15
CA ARG A 97 -7.94 -1.38 3.95
C ARG A 97 -9.27 -2.05 4.32
N PRO A 98 -10.39 -1.31 4.39
CA PRO A 98 -11.70 -1.85 4.79
C PRO A 98 -12.10 -3.09 4.01
N LEU A 99 -11.87 -3.10 2.69
CA LEU A 99 -12.25 -4.21 1.82
C LEU A 99 -11.47 -5.52 2.07
N LEU A 100 -10.36 -5.47 2.81
CA LEU A 100 -9.53 -6.63 3.15
C LEU A 100 -9.69 -7.07 4.61
N GLN A 101 -10.53 -6.41 5.40
CA GLN A 101 -10.87 -6.82 6.77
C GLN A 101 -11.95 -7.91 6.75
N THR A 102 -11.65 -9.03 6.09
CA THR A 102 -12.56 -10.19 5.94
C THR A 102 -11.93 -11.45 6.53
N ALA A 103 -12.74 -12.51 6.72
CA ALA A 103 -12.25 -13.80 7.21
C ALA A 103 -11.19 -14.45 6.30
N ASP A 104 -11.28 -14.20 4.98
CA ASP A 104 -10.28 -14.62 4.00
C ASP A 104 -9.86 -13.45 3.08
N PRO A 105 -8.85 -12.67 3.50
CA PRO A 105 -8.34 -11.54 2.71
C PRO A 105 -7.70 -11.97 1.39
N ARG A 106 -7.18 -13.20 1.30
CA ARG A 106 -6.53 -13.71 0.09
C ARG A 106 -7.57 -13.99 -0.99
N ALA A 107 -8.61 -14.76 -0.67
CA ALA A 107 -9.70 -15.01 -1.60
C ALA A 107 -10.44 -13.73 -2.00
N ARG A 108 -10.48 -12.73 -1.09
CA ARG A 108 -11.02 -11.41 -1.42
C ARG A 108 -10.14 -10.66 -2.43
N LEU A 109 -8.82 -10.66 -2.25
CA LEU A 109 -7.88 -10.07 -3.22
C LEU A 109 -7.96 -10.72 -4.60
N GLU A 110 -8.06 -12.05 -4.66
CA GLU A 110 -8.18 -12.79 -5.92
C GLU A 110 -9.47 -12.40 -6.67
N ARG A 111 -10.60 -12.29 -5.98
CA ARG A 111 -11.86 -11.77 -6.56
C ARG A 111 -11.73 -10.33 -7.04
N LEU A 112 -11.19 -9.45 -6.21
CA LEU A 112 -10.98 -8.05 -6.57
C LEU A 112 -10.07 -7.91 -7.81
N PHE A 113 -9.07 -8.76 -7.94
CA PHE A 113 -8.20 -8.79 -9.11
C PHE A 113 -8.98 -9.22 -10.37
N GLN A 114 -9.77 -10.30 -10.28
CA GLN A 114 -10.58 -10.77 -11.41
C GLN A 114 -11.61 -9.72 -11.87
N GLU A 115 -12.26 -9.05 -10.93
CA GLU A 115 -13.25 -7.99 -11.21
C GLU A 115 -12.61 -6.75 -11.85
N ARG A 116 -11.37 -6.40 -11.47
CA ARG A 116 -10.77 -5.11 -11.80
C ARG A 116 -9.67 -5.17 -12.87
N ASP A 117 -9.03 -6.31 -13.13
CA ASP A 117 -7.90 -6.41 -14.08
C ASP A 117 -8.30 -5.95 -15.50
N ALA A 118 -9.50 -6.33 -15.96
CA ALA A 118 -10.02 -5.88 -17.25
C ALA A 118 -10.21 -4.34 -17.30
N LEU A 119 -10.75 -3.75 -16.22
CA LEU A 119 -10.97 -2.30 -16.12
C LEU A 119 -9.65 -1.53 -16.06
N TYR A 120 -8.65 -2.04 -15.33
CA TYR A 120 -7.32 -1.45 -15.31
C TYR A 120 -6.68 -1.46 -16.70
N ARG A 121 -6.76 -2.60 -17.41
CA ARG A 121 -6.23 -2.74 -18.77
C ARG A 121 -6.93 -1.83 -19.77
N GLU A 122 -8.24 -1.65 -19.65
CA GLU A 122 -9.03 -0.77 -20.52
C GLU A 122 -8.57 0.70 -20.45
N CYS A 123 -8.14 1.15 -19.26
CA CYS A 123 -7.69 2.51 -19.01
C CYS A 123 -6.20 2.70 -19.27
N ALA A 124 -5.40 1.64 -19.12
CA ALA A 124 -3.95 1.71 -19.13
C ALA A 124 -3.39 2.10 -20.50
N THR A 125 -2.53 3.12 -20.51
CA THR A 125 -1.61 3.37 -21.64
C THR A 125 -0.45 2.38 -21.60
N PHE A 126 0.07 2.11 -20.39
CA PHE A 126 1.13 1.14 -20.16
C PHE A 126 0.73 0.18 -19.05
N VAL A 127 1.03 -1.11 -19.25
CA VAL A 127 0.89 -2.15 -18.23
C VAL A 127 2.29 -2.63 -17.86
N ILE A 128 2.65 -2.51 -16.59
CA ILE A 128 3.97 -2.88 -16.07
C ILE A 128 3.77 -3.93 -14.98
N GLU A 129 4.32 -5.13 -15.20
CA GLU A 129 4.28 -6.22 -14.24
C GLU A 129 5.22 -5.92 -13.06
N THR A 130 4.66 -5.77 -11.87
CA THR A 130 5.39 -5.51 -10.63
C THR A 130 5.64 -6.83 -9.91
N GLY A 131 6.64 -7.58 -10.35
CA GLY A 131 7.12 -8.77 -9.65
C GLY A 131 8.01 -8.42 -8.45
N ARG A 132 9.26 -8.90 -8.47
CA ARG A 132 10.30 -8.64 -7.46
C ARG A 132 11.21 -7.40 -7.65
N PRO A 133 11.09 -6.52 -8.67
CA PRO A 133 12.03 -5.42 -8.79
C PRO A 133 11.88 -4.47 -7.59
N SER A 134 12.98 -3.84 -7.19
CA SER A 134 12.96 -2.77 -6.18
C SER A 134 12.10 -1.61 -6.66
N VAL A 135 11.61 -0.78 -5.74
CA VAL A 135 10.83 0.43 -6.08
C VAL A 135 11.60 1.31 -7.08
N ASN A 136 12.93 1.42 -6.93
CA ASN A 136 13.76 2.19 -7.84
C ASN A 136 13.80 1.59 -9.26
N ALA A 137 13.96 0.27 -9.36
CA ALA A 137 13.91 -0.41 -10.66
C ALA A 137 12.54 -0.22 -11.33
N LEU A 138 11.45 -0.32 -10.56
CA LEU A 138 10.10 -0.07 -11.07
C LEU A 138 9.91 1.36 -11.57
N VAL A 139 10.38 2.35 -10.81
CA VAL A 139 10.33 3.76 -11.23
C VAL A 139 11.13 3.96 -12.52
N ASN A 140 12.32 3.37 -12.65
CA ASN A 140 13.14 3.50 -13.85
C ASN A 140 12.47 2.85 -15.07
N MET A 141 11.84 1.67 -14.92
CA MET A 141 11.08 1.03 -16.00
C MET A 141 9.91 1.92 -16.48
N VAL A 142 9.17 2.52 -15.54
CA VAL A 142 8.07 3.44 -15.88
C VAL A 142 8.61 4.66 -16.63
N LEU A 143 9.68 5.29 -16.14
CA LEU A 143 10.28 6.47 -16.78
C LEU A 143 10.74 6.15 -18.21
N MET A 144 11.45 5.03 -18.40
CA MET A 144 11.91 4.61 -19.72
C MET A 144 10.75 4.43 -20.71
N GLN A 145 9.63 3.82 -20.30
CA GLN A 145 8.44 3.67 -21.15
C GLN A 145 7.84 5.04 -21.52
N LEU A 146 7.78 5.97 -20.57
CA LEU A 146 7.25 7.31 -20.82
C LEU A 146 8.17 8.14 -21.73
N GLU A 147 9.50 7.98 -21.61
CA GLU A 147 10.48 8.64 -22.48
C GLU A 147 10.41 8.11 -23.91
N MET A 148 10.37 6.78 -24.07
CA MET A 148 10.24 6.15 -25.40
C MET A 148 8.95 6.55 -26.11
N ALA A 149 7.89 6.82 -25.36
CA ALA A 149 6.61 7.30 -25.89
C ALA A 149 6.57 8.83 -26.12
N GLY A 150 7.64 9.56 -25.78
CA GLY A 150 7.70 11.03 -25.92
C GLY A 150 6.81 11.79 -24.93
N ILE A 151 6.38 11.16 -23.83
CA ILE A 151 5.46 11.73 -22.84
C ILE A 151 6.20 12.58 -21.80
N VAL A 152 7.44 12.19 -21.48
CA VAL A 152 8.34 12.94 -20.61
C VAL A 152 9.65 13.21 -21.35
N PRO A 153 10.31 14.34 -21.07
CA PRO A 153 11.62 14.63 -21.67
C PRO A 153 12.63 13.57 -21.25
N ASN A 154 13.60 13.29 -22.11
CA ASN A 154 14.73 12.42 -21.79
C ASN A 154 15.48 13.00 -20.59
N LEU A 155 15.36 12.35 -19.43
CA LEU A 155 15.99 12.82 -18.20
C LEU A 155 17.47 12.43 -18.22
N PRO A 156 18.41 13.35 -17.89
CA PRO A 156 19.85 13.11 -18.01
C PRO A 156 20.46 12.09 -17.01
N GLU A 157 19.69 11.15 -16.47
CA GLU A 157 20.18 10.10 -15.54
C GLU A 157 20.26 8.70 -16.16
N HIS A 158 19.82 8.51 -17.41
CA HIS A 158 19.83 7.19 -18.05
C HIS A 158 21.21 6.72 -18.56
N SER A 159 22.26 7.55 -18.46
CA SER A 159 23.51 7.31 -19.21
C SER A 159 24.64 6.60 -18.47
N GLN A 160 24.68 6.45 -17.13
CA GLN A 160 25.93 5.99 -16.48
C GLN A 160 25.83 5.01 -15.30
N THR A 161 24.70 4.81 -14.63
CA THR A 161 24.69 3.96 -13.40
C THR A 161 24.33 2.49 -13.62
N ALA A 162 23.98 2.04 -14.83
CA ALA A 162 23.63 0.64 -15.06
C ALA A 162 24.85 -0.28 -15.23
N HIS A 163 26.02 0.27 -15.62
CA HIS A 163 27.23 -0.54 -15.81
C HIS A 163 28.05 -0.69 -14.53
N GLU A 164 28.16 0.35 -13.71
CA GLU A 164 28.98 0.31 -12.49
C GLU A 164 28.37 -0.53 -11.35
N VAL A 165 27.03 -0.62 -11.28
CA VAL A 165 26.37 -1.36 -10.19
C VAL A 165 26.44 -2.87 -10.41
N ASN A 166 26.55 -3.34 -11.67
CA ASN A 166 26.65 -4.77 -11.97
C ASN A 166 28.09 -5.29 -11.82
N GLU A 167 29.11 -4.51 -12.22
CA GLU A 167 30.51 -4.89 -12.01
C GLU A 167 30.90 -4.89 -10.52
N ALA A 168 30.39 -3.94 -9.72
CA ALA A 168 30.67 -3.90 -8.29
C ALA A 168 30.04 -5.08 -7.52
N GLN A 169 28.86 -5.56 -7.96
CA GLN A 169 28.16 -6.68 -7.33
C GLN A 169 28.74 -8.05 -7.72
N ASP A 170 29.22 -8.22 -8.95
CA ASP A 170 29.88 -9.45 -9.39
C ASP A 170 31.32 -9.57 -8.82
N ALA A 171 32.05 -8.45 -8.68
CA ALA A 171 33.37 -8.44 -8.04
C ALA A 171 33.31 -8.80 -6.54
N GLN A 172 32.27 -8.35 -5.82
CA GLN A 172 32.07 -8.70 -4.41
C GLN A 172 31.67 -10.17 -4.22
N ARG A 173 30.97 -10.77 -5.19
CA ARG A 173 30.55 -12.17 -5.13
C ARG A 173 31.70 -13.13 -5.48
N ALA A 174 32.58 -12.76 -6.41
CA ALA A 174 33.78 -13.53 -6.72
C ALA A 174 34.80 -13.55 -5.57
N GLY A 175 34.91 -12.45 -4.80
CA GLY A 175 35.82 -12.37 -3.66
C GLY A 175 35.41 -13.17 -2.41
N GLN A 176 34.11 -13.42 -2.20
CA GLN A 176 33.63 -14.18 -1.04
C GLN A 176 33.68 -15.70 -1.20
N VAL A 177 33.73 -16.22 -2.42
CA VAL A 177 33.80 -17.68 -2.65
C VAL A 177 35.25 -18.20 -2.49
N ALA A 178 36.26 -17.35 -2.68
CA ALA A 178 37.67 -17.73 -2.51
C ALA A 178 38.13 -17.81 -1.04
N ALA A 179 37.40 -17.21 -0.10
CA ALA A 179 37.81 -17.13 1.32
C ALA A 179 37.21 -18.23 2.22
N ALA A 180 36.31 -19.08 1.71
CA ALA A 180 35.62 -20.11 2.50
C ALA A 180 36.21 -21.53 2.34
N GLY A 181 37.47 -21.63 1.91
CA GLY A 181 38.12 -22.89 1.53
C GLY A 181 39.37 -23.24 2.32
N SER A 182 39.38 -23.10 3.65
CA SER A 182 40.31 -23.84 4.53
C SER A 182 40.06 -23.56 6.02
N ALA A 183 39.40 -24.47 6.73
CA ALA A 183 39.73 -24.78 8.13
C ALA A 183 39.04 -26.09 8.53
N ASP A 184 39.89 -26.95 9.07
CA ASP A 184 39.70 -28.36 9.35
C ASP A 184 38.98 -28.61 10.69
N THR A 185 38.49 -29.83 10.77
CA THR A 185 37.73 -30.51 11.83
C THR A 185 38.43 -30.60 13.19
N SER A 186 37.65 -30.48 14.29
CA SER A 186 37.49 -31.49 15.36
C SER A 186 37.17 -30.89 16.75
N HIS A 187 36.52 -31.73 17.56
CA HIS A 187 36.38 -31.72 19.03
C HIS A 187 35.18 -31.03 19.72
N VAL A 188 34.16 -31.87 19.97
CA VAL A 188 33.49 -32.22 21.24
C VAL A 188 33.26 -31.19 22.37
N ALA A 189 31.99 -31.23 22.83
CA ALA A 189 31.50 -31.37 24.20
C ALA A 189 31.64 -30.23 25.24
N ASP A 190 30.44 -29.91 25.76
CA ASP A 190 30.09 -29.75 27.17
C ASP A 190 30.54 -28.53 28.01
N LEU A 191 29.60 -28.21 28.91
CA LEU A 191 29.69 -27.47 30.17
C LEU A 191 29.56 -25.93 30.15
N ALA A 192 28.35 -25.53 30.54
CA ALA A 192 28.01 -24.57 31.59
C ALA A 192 29.15 -23.81 32.28
N THR A 193 28.94 -22.51 32.57
CA THR A 193 28.96 -21.93 33.93
C THR A 193 28.74 -20.39 33.90
N GLU A 194 27.76 -19.96 34.69
CA GLU A 194 27.57 -18.68 35.41
C GLU A 194 27.95 -17.31 34.81
N ALA A 195 26.97 -16.40 34.82
CA ALA A 195 27.12 -15.07 35.43
C ALA A 195 25.77 -14.50 35.86
N THR A 196 25.37 -14.91 37.07
CA THR A 196 24.69 -14.18 38.15
C THR A 196 24.60 -12.65 38.01
N ASN A 197 23.39 -12.08 38.17
CA ASN A 197 23.09 -11.08 39.21
C ASN A 197 21.58 -10.85 39.38
N PRO A 198 21.09 -10.43 40.57
CA PRO A 198 19.94 -11.06 41.19
C PRO A 198 18.85 -10.04 41.61
N ALA A 199 17.78 -10.63 42.16
CA ALA A 199 16.86 -10.07 43.16
C ALA A 199 15.79 -9.08 42.71
N GLY A 200 14.53 -9.48 42.93
CA GLY A 200 13.38 -8.58 42.87
C GLY A 200 12.00 -9.26 42.84
N GLU A 201 11.79 -10.25 43.70
CA GLU A 201 10.50 -10.79 44.23
C GLU A 201 9.24 -10.93 43.34
N VAL A 202 8.84 -12.19 43.21
CA VAL A 202 7.51 -12.68 42.83
C VAL A 202 6.57 -12.63 44.04
N ARG A 203 5.37 -12.07 43.88
CA ARG A 203 4.16 -12.52 44.59
C ARG A 203 2.90 -12.28 43.75
N ASP A 204 2.33 -13.37 43.27
CA ASP A 204 0.90 -13.57 42.98
C ASP A 204 0.43 -14.69 43.94
N PRO A 205 -0.87 -15.03 44.10
CA PRO A 205 -2.10 -14.37 43.63
C PRO A 205 -3.18 -14.24 44.74
N MET A 206 -4.20 -13.39 44.57
CA MET A 206 -5.48 -13.57 45.28
C MET A 206 -6.65 -12.90 44.57
N HIS A 207 -7.51 -13.70 43.94
CA HIS A 207 -8.95 -13.48 43.83
C HIS A 207 -9.59 -14.15 45.06
N PRO A 208 -10.72 -13.68 45.65
CA PRO A 208 -12.00 -13.55 44.93
C PRO A 208 -13.03 -12.48 45.42
N THR A 209 -14.06 -12.25 44.58
CA THR A 209 -15.50 -11.97 44.87
C THR A 209 -16.00 -10.69 45.59
N GLY A 210 -17.06 -10.10 45.01
CA GLY A 210 -18.00 -9.11 45.59
C GLY A 210 -18.44 -8.11 44.52
N HIS A 211 -19.51 -8.31 43.73
CA HIS A 211 -20.95 -8.14 44.02
C HIS A 211 -21.36 -6.73 44.49
N ASP A 212 -22.41 -6.18 43.83
CA ASP A 212 -23.20 -4.93 44.02
C ASP A 212 -23.08 -4.06 42.75
N ASP A 213 -23.96 -4.08 41.74
CA ASP A 213 -25.43 -3.89 41.67
C ASP A 213 -25.97 -2.63 42.35
N ILE A 214 -25.97 -1.49 41.62
CA ILE A 214 -27.05 -0.48 41.69
C ILE A 214 -27.13 0.31 40.36
N GLY A 215 -28.32 0.33 39.73
CA GLY A 215 -28.99 1.62 39.51
C GLY A 215 -29.02 2.24 38.11
N ASN A 216 -29.71 1.58 37.19
CA ASN A 216 -30.72 2.11 36.25
C ASN A 216 -31.01 3.64 36.23
N THR A 217 -31.04 4.26 35.04
CA THR A 217 -32.25 4.97 34.51
C THR A 217 -32.09 5.37 33.03
N PRO A 218 -33.10 5.11 32.16
CA PRO A 218 -33.13 5.57 30.77
C PRO A 218 -33.91 6.88 30.62
N VAL A 219 -33.44 7.79 29.76
CA VAL A 219 -34.12 9.05 29.39
C VAL A 219 -34.82 8.85 28.02
N PRO A 220 -36.10 9.26 27.85
CA PRO A 220 -36.95 8.94 26.69
C PRO A 220 -36.69 9.80 25.43
N PRO A 221 -37.22 9.40 24.25
CA PRO A 221 -36.89 10.01 22.97
C PRO A 221 -37.61 11.34 22.69
N SER A 222 -36.90 12.22 21.98
CA SER A 222 -37.41 13.47 21.39
C SER A 222 -38.51 13.18 20.36
N ARG A 223 -39.64 13.87 20.52
CA ARG A 223 -40.78 13.84 19.61
C ARG A 223 -40.45 14.60 18.33
N ASP A 224 -40.67 13.94 17.21
CA ASP A 224 -40.78 14.55 15.90
C ASP A 224 -42.15 14.16 15.30
N THR A 225 -42.75 15.12 14.60
CA THR A 225 -43.80 14.99 13.55
C THR A 225 -45.31 15.20 13.82
N PHE A 226 -45.86 16.05 12.91
CA PHE A 226 -47.22 16.21 12.34
C PHE A 226 -48.25 17.20 12.99
N PRO A 227 -49.20 17.80 12.22
CA PRO A 227 -49.01 18.72 11.08
C PRO A 227 -50.03 19.89 11.01
N ARG A 228 -49.70 20.96 10.26
CA ARG A 228 -50.50 21.62 9.19
C ARG A 228 -49.92 22.98 8.83
#